data_AF-A0A7Y3FUC9-F1
#
_entry.id   AF-A0A7Y3FUC9-F1
#
_cell.length_a   1.000
_cell.length_b   1.000
_cell.length_c   1.000
_cell.angle_alpha   90.00
_cell.angle_beta   90.00
_cell.angle_gamma   90.00
#
_symmetry.space_group_name_H-M   'P 1'
#
loop_
_entity.id
_entity.type
_entity.pdbx_description
1 polymer ?
#
loop_
_entity_poly.entity_id
_entity_poly.type
_entity_poly.pdbx_seq_one_letter_code
_entity_poly.pdbx_strand_id
1 'polypeptide(L)'
;MALIQIEKGVVEQPDLTPSQASELYDKYASATKKLMEDKNHDYGEAWREMRVSSLTDLILQKLLRVKQIEDNKGVTLVSEGIGANYQDIINYAVFAMIHLEEETS
;
A
#
# COMPACT_ATOMS: atom_id res chain seq x y z
N MET A 1 5.01 9.92 1.92
CA MET A 1 4.56 8.51 1.78
C MET A 1 5.35 7.61 2.72
N ALA A 2 4.70 6.72 3.49
CA ALA A 2 5.35 5.91 4.54
C ALA A 2 6.48 5.01 4.01
N LEU A 3 6.35 4.46 2.79
CA LEU A 3 7.40 3.66 2.14
C LEU A 3 8.72 4.43 1.96
N ILE A 4 8.65 5.72 1.61
CA ILE A 4 9.84 6.57 1.50
C ILE A 4 10.51 6.74 2.86
N GLN A 5 9.72 6.93 3.93
CA GLN A 5 10.24 7.09 5.28
C GLN A 5 10.85 5.81 5.83
N ILE A 6 10.37 4.64 5.41
CA ILE A 6 10.99 3.35 5.73
C ILE A 6 12.41 3.26 5.11
N GLU A 7 12.60 3.77 3.88
CA GLU A 7 13.91 3.73 3.21
C GLU A 7 14.84 4.87 3.63
N LYS A 8 14.32 6.10 3.78
CA LYS A 8 15.12 7.31 4.02
C LYS A 8 15.21 7.71 5.50
N GLY A 9 14.36 7.13 6.34
CA GLY A 9 14.16 7.57 7.72
C GLY A 9 13.12 8.69 7.81
N VAL A 10 12.79 9.05 9.06
CA VAL A 10 11.87 10.15 9.38
C VAL A 10 12.69 11.40 9.64
N VAL A 11 12.25 12.53 9.09
CA VAL A 11 12.85 13.84 9.30
C VAL A 11 11.78 14.84 9.77
N GLU A 12 12.21 15.81 10.58
CA GLU A 12 11.32 16.87 11.10
C GLU A 12 11.20 18.06 10.15
N GLN A 13 12.15 18.22 9.21
CA GLN A 13 12.16 19.27 8.20
C GLN A 13 12.32 18.65 6.81
N PRO A 14 11.73 19.24 5.75
CA PRO A 14 11.93 18.75 4.39
C PRO A 14 13.41 18.68 4.01
N ASP A 15 13.90 17.47 3.75
CA ASP A 15 15.28 17.16 3.40
C ASP A 15 15.46 16.74 1.94
N LEU A 16 14.35 16.62 1.19
CA LEU A 16 14.31 16.25 -0.21
C LEU A 16 13.93 17.44 -1.09
N THR A 17 14.62 17.58 -2.22
CA THR A 17 14.17 18.49 -3.28
C THR A 17 12.89 17.94 -3.95
N PRO A 18 12.07 18.80 -4.59
CA PRO A 18 10.89 18.34 -5.32
C PRO A 18 11.19 17.25 -6.37
N SER A 19 12.32 17.35 -7.09
CA SER A 19 12.73 16.34 -8.07
C SER A 19 12.98 14.97 -7.43
N GLN A 20 13.74 14.95 -6.33
CA GLN A 20 14.03 13.70 -5.59
C GLN A 20 12.76 13.10 -4.99
N ALA A 21 11.85 13.95 -4.48
CA ALA A 21 10.57 13.50 -3.98
C ALA A 21 9.76 12.83 -5.10
N SER A 22 9.62 13.46 -6.27
CA SER A 22 8.92 12.88 -7.42
C SER A 22 9.51 11.54 -7.86
N GLU A 23 10.84 11.44 -8.01
CA GLU A 23 11.52 10.19 -8.37
C GLU A 23 11.22 9.06 -7.39
N LEU A 24 11.15 9.37 -6.09
CA LEU A 24 10.82 8.40 -5.06
C LEU A 24 9.34 7.99 -5.13
N TYR A 25 8.42 8.92 -5.38
CA TYR A 25 7.01 8.59 -5.60
C TYR A 25 6.86 7.65 -6.81
N ASP A 26 7.48 7.97 -7.94
CA ASP A 26 7.43 7.17 -9.16
C ASP A 26 8.00 5.76 -8.94
N LYS A 27 9.13 5.66 -8.23
CA LYS A 27 9.75 4.39 -7.86
C LYS A 27 8.76 3.48 -7.11
N TYR A 28 8.13 3.98 -6.06
CA TYR A 28 7.24 3.15 -5.24
C TYR A 28 5.87 2.94 -5.87
N ALA A 29 5.35 3.90 -6.64
CA ALA A 29 4.15 3.71 -7.43
C ALA A 29 4.36 2.56 -8.44
N SER A 30 5.49 2.57 -9.15
CA SER A 30 5.86 1.51 -10.10
C SER A 30 6.03 0.15 -9.42
N ALA A 31 6.72 0.11 -8.27
CA ALA A 31 6.89 -1.13 -7.52
C ALA A 31 5.56 -1.69 -7.00
N THR A 32 4.65 -0.82 -6.55
CA THR A 32 3.33 -1.20 -6.05
C THR A 32 2.42 -1.70 -7.17
N LYS A 33 2.46 -1.01 -8.32
CA LYS A 33 1.76 -1.45 -9.54
C LYS A 33 2.25 -2.82 -10.00
N LYS A 34 3.58 -3.04 -10.03
CA LYS A 34 4.14 -4.33 -10.39
C LYS A 34 3.66 -5.44 -9.44
N LEU A 35 3.70 -5.20 -8.12
CA LEU A 35 3.18 -6.14 -7.13
C LEU A 35 1.68 -6.46 -7.37
N MET A 36 0.89 -5.45 -7.75
CA MET A 36 -0.51 -5.64 -8.10
C MET A 36 -0.69 -6.51 -9.34
N GLU A 37 0.08 -6.25 -10.40
CA GLU A 37 0.06 -7.05 -11.64
C GLU A 37 0.45 -8.50 -11.37
N ASP A 38 1.50 -8.73 -10.58
CA ASP A 38 1.94 -10.07 -10.16
C ASP A 38 0.83 -10.80 -9.37
N LYS A 39 0.17 -10.11 -8.42
CA LYS A 39 -0.96 -10.69 -7.67
C LYS A 39 -2.18 -10.96 -8.55
N ASN A 40 -2.50 -10.08 -9.49
CA ASN A 40 -3.60 -10.32 -10.44
C ASN A 40 -3.29 -11.50 -11.37
N HIS A 41 -2.02 -11.76 -11.67
CA HIS A 41 -1.64 -12.98 -12.40
C HIS A 41 -1.89 -14.24 -11.56
N ASP A 42 -1.51 -14.22 -10.28
CA ASP A 42 -1.62 -15.37 -9.38
C ASP A 42 -3.06 -15.70 -8.95
N TYR A 43 -3.89 -14.66 -8.74
CA TYR A 43 -5.24 -14.78 -8.16
C TYR A 43 -6.36 -14.38 -9.14
N GLY A 44 -6.02 -13.96 -10.36
CA GLY A 44 -6.95 -13.33 -11.27
C GLY A 44 -7.40 -11.93 -10.78
N GLU A 45 -8.40 -11.35 -11.45
CA GLU A 45 -9.03 -10.10 -11.03
C GLU A 45 -10.11 -10.32 -9.95
N ALA A 46 -9.85 -11.18 -8.95
CA ALA A 46 -10.83 -11.55 -7.92
C ALA A 46 -11.39 -10.34 -7.14
N TRP A 47 -10.64 -9.23 -7.09
CA TRP A 47 -11.05 -7.98 -6.47
C TRP A 47 -12.23 -7.29 -7.18
N ARG A 48 -12.50 -7.62 -8.45
CA ARG A 48 -13.67 -7.10 -9.20
C ARG A 48 -15.00 -7.63 -8.65
N GLU A 49 -15.00 -8.80 -8.04
CA GLU A 49 -16.20 -9.37 -7.42
C GLU A 49 -16.40 -8.89 -5.97
N MET A 50 -15.47 -8.08 -5.46
CA MET A 50 -15.52 -7.57 -4.09
C MET A 50 -16.32 -6.28 -4.00
N ARG A 51 -16.98 -6.08 -2.85
CA ARG A 51 -17.62 -4.80 -2.53
C ARG A 51 -16.58 -3.78 -2.09
N VAL A 52 -16.84 -2.49 -2.33
CA VAL A 52 -16.03 -1.38 -1.79
C VAL A 52 -15.86 -1.47 -0.27
N SER A 53 -16.89 -1.91 0.47
CA SER A 53 -16.80 -2.14 1.92
C SER A 53 -15.79 -3.23 2.29
N SER A 54 -15.73 -4.33 1.51
CA SER A 54 -14.75 -5.39 1.73
C SER A 54 -13.32 -4.92 1.49
N LEU A 55 -13.11 -4.09 0.47
CA LEU A 55 -11.80 -3.46 0.22
C LEU A 55 -11.42 -2.50 1.35
N THR A 56 -12.39 -1.77 1.90
CA THR A 56 -12.20 -0.91 3.07
C THR A 56 -11.78 -1.73 4.29
N ASP A 57 -12.44 -2.86 4.56
CA ASP A 57 -12.08 -3.76 5.66
C ASP A 57 -10.65 -4.31 5.52
N LEU A 58 -10.24 -4.66 4.29
CA LEU A 58 -8.87 -5.09 4.01
C LEU A 58 -7.83 -3.99 4.27
N ILE A 59 -8.14 -2.73 3.92
CA ILE A 59 -7.27 -1.59 4.24
C ILE A 59 -7.13 -1.44 5.76
N LEU A 60 -8.24 -1.48 6.50
CA LEU A 60 -8.24 -1.38 7.96
C LEU A 60 -7.47 -2.54 8.61
N GLN A 61 -7.61 -3.76 8.10
CA GLN A 61 -6.87 -4.93 8.57
C GLN A 61 -5.36 -4.75 8.37
N LYS A 62 -4.92 -4.25 7.21
CA LYS A 62 -3.49 -4.00 6.93
C LYS A 62 -2.95 -2.86 7.79
N LEU A 63 -3.72 -1.79 8.03
CA LEU A 63 -3.35 -0.71 8.96
C LEU A 63 -3.19 -1.22 10.40
N LEU A 64 -4.14 -2.02 10.89
CA LEU A 64 -4.05 -2.64 12.20
C LEU A 64 -2.81 -3.55 12.29
N ARG A 65 -2.49 -4.26 11.21
CA ARG A 65 -1.29 -5.10 11.14
C ARG A 65 -0.01 -4.28 11.26
N VAL A 66 0.11 -3.16 10.54
CA VAL A 66 1.26 -2.26 10.65
C VAL A 66 1.43 -1.79 12.09
N LYS A 67 0.35 -1.31 12.72
CA LYS A 67 0.38 -0.85 14.12
C LYS A 67 0.87 -1.94 15.07
N GLN A 68 0.38 -3.18 14.92
CA GLN A 68 0.85 -4.30 15.74
C GLN A 68 2.35 -4.58 15.56
N ILE A 69 2.88 -4.46 14.35
CA ILE A 69 4.31 -4.67 14.10
C ILE A 69 5.13 -3.57 14.78
N GLU A 70 4.67 -2.32 14.72
CA GLU A 70 5.30 -1.18 15.40
C GLU A 70 5.26 -1.34 16.93
N ASP A 71 4.11 -1.68 17.50
CA ASP A 71 3.93 -1.93 18.94
C ASP A 71 4.85 -3.06 19.44
N ASN A 72 5.09 -4.07 18.59
CA ASN A 72 6.01 -5.17 18.86
C ASN A 72 7.48 -4.83 18.57
N LYS A 73 7.82 -3.55 18.34
CA LYS A 73 9.17 -3.07 18.02
C LYS A 73 9.79 -3.78 16.81
N GLY A 74 8.97 -4.11 15.81
CA GLY A 74 9.40 -4.81 14.59
C GLY A 74 9.59 -6.32 14.75
N VAL A 75 9.37 -6.90 15.94
CA VAL A 75 9.45 -8.36 16.13
C VAL A 75 8.26 -9.02 15.45
N THR A 76 8.54 -9.82 14.41
CA THR A 76 7.53 -10.64 13.74
C THR A 76 8.01 -12.09 13.67
N LEU A 77 7.13 -13.04 14.01
CA LEU A 77 7.48 -14.47 14.02
C LEU A 77 7.54 -15.04 12.59
N VAL A 78 6.61 -14.64 11.71
CA VAL A 78 6.53 -15.02 10.28
C VAL A 78 5.58 -14.03 9.57
N SER A 79 5.99 -12.78 9.33
CA SER A 79 5.10 -11.77 8.73
C SER A 79 5.70 -11.11 7.51
N GLU A 80 4.84 -10.80 6.53
CA GLU A 80 5.12 -9.75 5.55
C GLU A 80 5.51 -8.46 6.29
N GLY A 81 6.56 -7.79 5.81
CA GLY A 81 7.06 -6.56 6.43
C GLY A 81 6.08 -5.39 6.31
N ILE A 82 6.34 -4.31 7.05
CA ILE A 82 5.50 -3.10 7.05
C ILE A 82 5.32 -2.53 5.63
N GLY A 83 6.39 -2.53 4.82
CA GLY A 83 6.34 -2.03 3.43
C GLY A 83 5.31 -2.76 2.57
N ALA A 84 5.29 -4.09 2.61
CA ALA A 84 4.32 -4.89 1.85
C ALA A 84 2.87 -4.57 2.26
N ASN A 85 2.62 -4.36 3.56
CA ASN A 85 1.29 -3.97 4.05
C ASN A 85 0.86 -2.59 3.51
N TYR A 86 1.78 -1.63 3.40
CA TYR A 86 1.48 -0.33 2.78
C TYR A 86 1.19 -0.45 1.28
N GLN A 87 1.91 -1.29 0.55
CA GLN A 87 1.66 -1.52 -0.87
C GLN A 87 0.28 -2.17 -1.09
N ASP A 88 -0.10 -3.13 -0.24
CA ASP A 88 -1.44 -3.72 -0.28
C ASP A 88 -2.54 -2.70 -0.02
N ILE A 89 -2.36 -1.81 0.97
CA ILE A 89 -3.31 -0.71 1.23
C ILE A 89 -3.48 0.18 -0.01
N ILE A 90 -2.39 0.54 -0.68
CA ILE A 90 -2.44 1.34 -1.91
C ILE A 90 -3.23 0.60 -3.00
N ASN A 91 -2.97 -0.69 -3.21
CA ASN A 91 -3.67 -1.49 -4.22
C ASN A 91 -5.17 -1.61 -3.92
N TYR A 92 -5.56 -1.89 -2.67
CA TYR A 92 -6.97 -1.96 -2.29
C TYR A 92 -7.68 -0.61 -2.44
N ALA A 93 -7.00 0.50 -2.16
CA ALA A 93 -7.54 1.83 -2.39
C ALA A 93 -7.76 2.11 -3.88
N VAL A 94 -6.82 1.72 -4.74
CA VAL A 94 -6.97 1.82 -6.21
C VAL A 94 -8.17 0.99 -6.69
N PHE A 95 -8.31 -0.26 -6.23
CA PHE A 95 -9.46 -1.10 -6.58
C PHE A 95 -10.79 -0.47 -6.14
N ALA A 96 -10.84 0.09 -4.94
CA ALA A 96 -12.03 0.78 -4.45
C ALA A 96 -12.37 2.01 -5.29
N MET A 97 -11.37 2.78 -5.72
CA MET A 97 -11.58 3.93 -6.61
C MET A 97 -12.13 3.51 -7.97
N ILE A 98 -11.62 2.42 -8.56
CA ILE A 98 -12.14 1.87 -9.83
C ILE A 98 -13.62 1.51 -9.68
N HIS A 99 -13.98 0.78 -8.62
CA HIS A 99 -15.38 0.44 -8.33
C HIS A 99 -16.29 1.66 -8.21
N LEU A 100 -15.85 2.69 -7.49
CA LEU A 100 -16.62 3.92 -7.31
C LEU A 100 -16.81 4.69 -8.64
N GLU A 101 -15.81 4.67 -9.51
CA GLU A 101 -15.90 5.28 -10.84
C GLU A 101 -16.85 4.51 -11.77
N GLU A 102 -16.80 3.17 -11.74
CA GLU A 102 -17.70 2.29 -12.48
C GLU A 102 -19.17 2.41 -12.00
N GLU A 103 -19.42 2.61 -10.70
CA GLU A 103 -20.77 2.84 -10.17
C GLU A 103 -21.38 4.20 -10.58
N THR A 104 -20.53 5.19 -10.89
CA THR A 104 -20.96 6.56 -11.22
C THR A 104 -21.15 6.77 -12.73
N SER A 105 -20.75 5.78 -13.55
CA SER A 105 -20.78 5.82 -15.03
C SER A 105 -22.04 5.17 -15.60
#